data_AF-A0AAN7U5Y1-F1
#
_entry.id   AF-A0AAN7U5Y1-F1
#
_cell.length_a   1.000
_cell.length_b   1.000
_cell.length_c   1.000
_cell.angle_alpha   90.00
_cell.angle_beta   90.00
_cell.angle_gamma   90.00
#
_symmetry.space_group_name_H-M   'P 1'
#
loop_
_entity.id
_entity.type
_entity.pdbx_description
1 polymer ?
#
loop_
_entity_poly.entity_id
_entity_poly.type
_entity_poly.pdbx_seq_one_letter_code
_entity_poly.pdbx_strand_id
1 'polypeptide(L)'
;MDTALNVASTATGVLSLAIQLVQLTQQYTSRMVNLPSSVACYLSDLTLLKQLLSDLQDGLALPPTTQAAGEATQLALMKELRIVQGELENLQDKLHNHQNHGAFHVAKSVIWPFRDDDTERWADNLRACRHRIRSTAMISGL
;
A
#
# COMPACT_ATOMS: atom_id res chain seq x y z
N MET A 1 6.31 12.41 -23.02
CA MET A 1 5.61 13.13 -21.93
C MET A 1 4.54 12.25 -21.28
N ASP A 2 3.89 11.38 -22.05
CA ASP A 2 2.82 10.48 -21.58
C ASP A 2 3.27 9.47 -20.52
N THR A 3 4.51 8.99 -20.58
CA THR A 3 5.05 7.98 -19.63
C THR A 3 5.13 8.52 -18.20
N ALA A 4 5.62 9.75 -18.01
CA ALA A 4 5.70 10.38 -16.68
C ALA A 4 4.30 10.66 -16.11
N LEU A 5 3.36 11.12 -16.96
CA LEU A 5 1.97 11.35 -16.56
C LEU A 5 1.27 10.04 -16.15
N ASN A 6 1.52 8.95 -16.89
CA ASN A 6 1.00 7.62 -16.59
C ASN A 6 1.57 7.06 -15.27
N VAL A 7 2.86 7.28 -14.99
CA VAL A 7 3.48 6.89 -13.71
C VAL A 7 2.85 7.67 -12.56
N ALA A 8 2.69 8.99 -12.69
CA ALA A 8 2.07 9.83 -11.66
C ALA A 8 0.61 9.45 -11.40
N SER A 9 -0.16 9.17 -12.46
CA SER A 9 -1.55 8.69 -12.34
C SER A 9 -1.61 7.33 -11.64
N THR A 10 -0.74 6.39 -12.01
CA THR A 10 -0.66 5.08 -11.36
C THR A 10 -0.29 5.21 -9.89
N ALA A 11 0.75 6.00 -9.57
CA ALA A 11 1.17 6.26 -8.19
C ALA A 11 0.04 6.87 -7.35
N THR A 12 -0.74 7.79 -7.92
CA THR A 12 -1.91 8.39 -7.27
C THR A 12 -2.98 7.34 -6.95
N GLY A 13 -3.26 6.42 -7.89
CA GLY A 13 -4.19 5.31 -7.67
C GLY A 13 -3.75 4.39 -6.54
N VAL A 14 -2.48 3.98 -6.53
CA VAL A 14 -1.90 3.13 -5.49
C VAL A 14 -1.89 3.84 -4.13
N LEU A 15 -1.55 5.13 -4.08
CA LEU A 15 -1.59 5.92 -2.86
C LEU A 15 -3.02 6.01 -2.29
N SER A 16 -4.02 6.24 -3.14
CA SER A 16 -5.42 6.28 -2.73
C SER A 16 -5.86 4.96 -2.08
N LEU A 17 -5.50 3.82 -2.67
CA LEU A 17 -5.76 2.50 -2.09
C LEU A 17 -5.05 2.31 -0.75
N ALA A 18 -3.77 2.70 -0.65
CA ALA A 18 -3.02 2.62 0.59
C ALA A 18 -3.65 3.48 1.70
N ILE A 19 -4.12 4.70 1.38
CA ILE A 19 -4.84 5.57 2.33
C ILE A 19 -6.12 4.88 2.83
N GLN A 20 -6.94 4.35 1.92
CA GLN A 20 -8.19 3.66 2.28
C GLN A 20 -7.94 2.45 3.17
N LEU A 21 -6.95 1.62 2.84
CA LEU A 21 -6.57 0.46 3.64
C LEU A 21 -6.07 0.84 5.03
N VAL A 22 -5.27 1.92 5.15
CA VAL A 22 -4.82 2.42 6.46
C VAL A 22 -6.02 2.86 7.29
N GLN A 23 -6.92 3.65 6.72
CA GLN A 23 -8.13 4.12 7.43
C GLN A 23 -9.00 2.95 7.88
N LEU A 24 -9.24 1.98 7.00
CA LEU A 24 -10.02 0.78 7.30
C LEU A 24 -9.38 -0.03 8.42
N THR A 25 -8.07 -0.27 8.32
CA THR A 25 -7.31 -1.02 9.32
C THR A 25 -7.33 -0.30 10.67
N GLN A 26 -7.10 1.02 10.70
CA GLN A 26 -7.18 1.82 11.93
C GLN A 26 -8.57 1.79 12.58
N GLN A 27 -9.63 1.82 11.76
CA GLN A 27 -11.00 1.68 12.25
C GLN A 27 -11.23 0.32 12.91
N TYR A 28 -10.61 -0.74 12.39
CA TYR A 28 -10.62 -2.07 13.00
C TYR A 28 -9.84 -2.10 14.31
N THR A 29 -8.58 -1.66 14.30
CA THR A 29 -7.68 -1.78 15.45
C THR A 29 -8.08 -0.87 16.60
N SER A 30 -8.68 0.30 16.34
CA SER A 30 -9.17 1.22 17.39
C SER A 30 -10.29 0.63 18.26
N ARG A 31 -10.99 -0.39 17.76
CA ARG A 31 -12.08 -1.09 18.47
C ARG A 31 -11.62 -2.39 19.13
N MET A 32 -10.36 -2.78 18.98
CA MET A 32 -9.79 -3.98 19.57
C MET A 32 -9.27 -3.70 20.98
N VAL A 33 -9.64 -4.56 21.93
CA VAL A 33 -9.13 -4.48 23.31
C VAL A 33 -7.66 -4.91 23.39
N ASN A 34 -7.28 -5.91 22.60
CA ASN A 34 -5.90 -6.39 22.47
C ASN A 34 -5.55 -6.49 20.99
N LEU A 35 -4.68 -5.62 20.51
CA LEU A 35 -4.19 -5.64 19.12
C LEU A 35 -3.09 -6.70 19.00
N PRO A 36 -3.25 -7.74 18.16
CA PRO A 36 -2.17 -8.69 17.91
C PRO A 36 -0.95 -7.99 17.31
N SER A 37 0.25 -8.46 17.66
CA SER A 37 1.51 -7.91 17.14
C SER A 37 1.60 -8.00 15.62
N SER A 38 1.09 -9.07 15.03
CA SER A 38 0.97 -9.28 13.57
C SER A 38 0.22 -8.12 12.90
N VAL A 39 -0.93 -7.72 13.48
CA VAL A 39 -1.78 -6.63 12.98
C VAL A 39 -1.12 -5.27 13.18
N ALA A 40 -0.44 -5.06 14.32
CA ALA A 40 0.33 -3.85 14.56
C ALA A 40 1.48 -3.68 13.55
N CYS A 41 2.22 -4.76 13.27
CA CYS A 41 3.27 -4.80 12.25
C CYS A 41 2.70 -4.51 10.87
N TYR A 42 1.59 -5.16 10.51
CA TYR A 42 0.89 -4.92 9.25
C TYR A 42 0.48 -3.46 9.07
N LEU A 43 -0.17 -2.86 10.09
CA LEU A 43 -0.58 -1.45 10.04
C LEU A 43 0.63 -0.51 9.92
N SER A 44 1.73 -0.82 10.61
CA SER A 44 2.98 -0.07 10.52
C SER A 44 3.56 -0.14 9.10
N ASP A 45 3.69 -1.34 8.53
CA ASP A 45 4.23 -1.53 7.19
C ASP A 45 3.36 -0.88 6.10
N LEU A 46 2.03 -0.92 6.26
CA LEU A 46 1.09 -0.25 5.37
C LEU A 46 1.21 1.28 5.47
N THR A 47 1.39 1.82 6.68
CA THR A 47 1.60 3.26 6.89
C THR A 47 2.91 3.72 6.25
N LEU A 48 3.98 2.93 6.36
CA LEU A 48 5.26 3.20 5.71
C LEU A 48 5.15 3.13 4.18
N LEU A 49 4.38 2.19 3.64
CA LEU A 49 4.12 2.14 2.19
C LEU A 49 3.36 3.38 1.72
N LYS A 50 2.33 3.81 2.46
CA LYS A 50 1.59 5.05 2.18
C LYS A 50 2.52 6.27 2.16
N GLN A 51 3.41 6.40 3.15
CA GLN A 51 4.38 7.49 3.21
C GLN A 51 5.30 7.49 1.99
N LEU A 52 5.89 6.33 1.65
CA LEU A 52 6.73 6.20 0.46
C LEU A 52 5.98 6.61 -0.83
N LEU A 53 4.73 6.18 -0.98
CA LEU A 53 3.92 6.52 -2.15
C LEU A 53 3.57 8.02 -2.21
N SER A 54 3.37 8.66 -1.05
CA SER A 54 3.19 10.11 -0.95
C SER A 54 4.44 10.85 -1.39
N ASP A 55 5.60 10.46 -0.84
CA ASP A 55 6.90 11.05 -1.20
C ASP A 55 7.18 10.90 -2.70
N LEU A 56 6.82 9.76 -3.29
CA LEU A 56 6.92 9.53 -4.74
C LEU A 56 5.97 10.40 -5.55
N GLN A 57 4.73 10.58 -5.09
CA GLN A 57 3.78 11.46 -5.78
C GLN A 57 4.26 12.91 -5.76
N ASP A 58 4.75 13.38 -4.61
CA ASP A 58 5.32 14.71 -4.46
C ASP A 58 6.59 14.88 -5.31
N GLY A 59 7.45 13.85 -5.36
CA GLY A 59 8.63 13.79 -6.22
C GLY A 59 8.30 13.83 -7.72
N LEU A 60 7.22 13.17 -8.13
CA LEU A 60 6.73 13.16 -9.52
C LEU A 60 6.01 14.46 -9.91
N ALA A 61 5.46 15.20 -8.93
CA ALA A 61 4.78 16.47 -9.14
C ALA A 61 5.76 17.66 -9.25
N LEU A 62 6.99 17.51 -8.77
CA LEU A 62 8.04 18.52 -8.95
C LEU A 62 8.41 18.66 -10.44
N PRO A 63 8.57 19.90 -10.94
CA PRO A 63 8.94 20.14 -12.34
C PRO A 63 10.29 19.46 -12.65
N PRO A 64 10.53 19.06 -13.90
CA PRO A 64 11.69 18.27 -14.29
C PRO A 64 12.98 19.10 -14.26
N THR A 65 13.48 19.44 -13.08
CA THR A 65 14.79 20.07 -12.90
C THR A 65 15.93 19.07 -13.05
N THR A 66 15.64 17.77 -13.00
CA THR A 66 16.62 16.66 -13.12
C THR A 66 16.01 15.43 -13.81
N GLN A 67 15.43 15.57 -15.02
CA GLN A 67 14.98 14.40 -15.80
C GLN A 67 16.16 13.70 -16.47
N ALA A 68 16.91 12.93 -15.67
CA ALA A 68 17.79 11.86 -16.15
C ALA A 68 17.20 10.46 -15.88
N ALA A 69 15.94 10.37 -15.42
CA ALA A 69 15.21 9.11 -15.38
C ALA A 69 14.90 8.68 -16.82
N GLY A 70 15.66 7.72 -17.35
CA GLY A 70 15.38 7.13 -18.66
C GLY A 70 13.97 6.55 -18.71
N GLU A 71 13.35 6.58 -19.90
CA GLU A 71 12.00 6.03 -20.14
C GLU A 71 11.86 4.58 -19.66
N ALA A 72 12.93 3.79 -19.76
CA ALA A 72 12.99 2.42 -19.25
C ALA A 72 12.79 2.34 -17.72
N THR A 73 13.37 3.28 -16.96
CA THR A 73 13.25 3.29 -15.50
C THR A 73 11.87 3.76 -15.05
N GLN A 74 11.28 4.72 -15.77
CA GLN A 74 9.89 5.12 -15.56
C GLN A 74 8.91 3.98 -15.85
N LEU A 75 9.14 3.21 -16.91
CA LEU A 75 8.34 2.04 -17.26
C LEU A 75 8.47 0.94 -16.18
N ALA A 76 9.68 0.71 -15.66
CA ALA A 76 9.91 -0.23 -14.57
C ALA A 76 9.16 0.19 -13.30
N LEU A 77 9.22 1.48 -12.93
CA LEU A 77 8.49 2.01 -11.78
C LEU A 77 6.98 1.86 -11.97
N MET A 78 6.44 2.17 -13.16
CA MET A 78 5.03 1.97 -13.47
C MET A 78 4.60 0.51 -13.31
N LYS A 79 5.44 -0.43 -13.75
CA LYS A 79 5.17 -1.87 -13.64
C LYS A 79 5.11 -2.31 -12.18
N GLU A 80 6.08 -1.88 -11.37
CA GLU A 80 6.08 -2.18 -9.93
C GLU A 80 4.85 -1.57 -9.24
N LEU A 81 4.51 -0.30 -9.53
CA LEU A 81 3.31 0.34 -8.99
C LEU A 81 2.03 -0.43 -9.33
N ARG A 82 1.88 -0.94 -10.57
CA ARG A 82 0.73 -1.77 -10.94
C ARG A 82 0.68 -3.11 -10.21
N ILE A 83 1.83 -3.76 -9.99
CA ILE A 83 1.89 -4.99 -9.19
C ILE A 83 1.42 -4.70 -7.77
N VAL A 84 1.94 -3.63 -7.16
CA VAL A 84 1.51 -3.20 -5.83
C VAL A 84 0.03 -2.84 -5.81
N GLN A 85 -0.50 -2.20 -6.85
CA GLN A 85 -1.91 -1.90 -6.99
C GLN A 85 -2.76 -3.17 -6.86
N GLY A 86 -2.46 -4.21 -7.64
CA GLY A 86 -3.22 -5.47 -7.61
C GLY A 86 -3.14 -6.20 -6.26
N GLU A 87 -1.99 -6.14 -5.59
CA GLU A 87 -1.85 -6.68 -4.23
C GLU A 87 -2.72 -5.92 -3.21
N LEU A 88 -2.75 -4.58 -3.29
CA LEU A 88 -3.58 -3.75 -2.42
C LEU A 88 -5.08 -3.91 -2.72
N GLU A 89 -5.47 -4.05 -3.99
CA GLU A 89 -6.86 -4.31 -4.40
C GLU A 89 -7.33 -5.67 -3.86
N ASN A 90 -6.53 -6.73 -4.04
CA ASN A 90 -6.83 -8.06 -3.50
C ASN A 90 -6.99 -8.03 -1.96
N LEU A 91 -6.17 -7.24 -1.28
CA LEU A 91 -6.24 -7.06 0.16
C LEU A 91 -7.50 -6.28 0.59
N GLN A 92 -7.85 -5.23 -0.16
CA GLN A 92 -9.08 -4.47 0.05
C GLN A 92 -10.31 -5.35 -0.15
N ASP A 93 -10.35 -6.14 -1.23
CA ASP A 93 -11.43 -7.07 -1.51
C ASP A 93 -11.58 -8.09 -0.39
N LYS A 94 -10.47 -8.67 0.10
CA LYS A 94 -10.49 -9.60 1.23
C LYS A 94 -11.03 -8.93 2.50
N LEU A 95 -10.60 -7.72 2.83
CA LEU A 95 -11.11 -6.96 3.98
C LEU A 95 -12.60 -6.65 3.84
N HIS A 96 -13.04 -6.22 2.65
CA HIS A 96 -14.41 -5.84 2.36
C HIS A 96 -15.35 -7.05 2.34
N ASN A 97 -14.90 -8.17 1.79
CA ASN A 97 -15.65 -9.43 1.78
C ASN A 97 -15.89 -9.95 3.22
N HIS A 98 -14.88 -9.84 4.07
CA HIS A 98 -15.00 -10.14 5.49
C HIS A 98 -15.96 -9.19 6.23
N GLN A 99 -16.01 -7.90 5.87
CA GLN A 99 -17.01 -6.95 6.41
C GLN A 99 -18.45 -7.35 6.08
N ASN A 100 -18.70 -7.70 4.82
CA ASN A 100 -20.06 -7.93 4.32
C ASN A 100 -20.62 -9.30 4.73
N HIS A 101 -19.78 -10.32 4.94
CA HIS A 101 -20.23 -11.67 5.32
C HIS A 101 -20.41 -11.92 6.83
N GLY A 102 -20.49 -10.86 7.64
CA GLY A 102 -21.25 -10.92 8.91
C GLY A 102 -20.63 -11.71 10.07
N ALA A 103 -19.38 -12.19 9.98
CA ALA A 103 -18.73 -12.89 11.10
C ALA A 103 -18.28 -11.95 12.25
N PHE A 104 -18.50 -10.64 12.14
CA PHE A 104 -17.86 -9.62 12.99
C PHE A 104 -18.64 -9.17 14.22
N HIS A 105 -19.81 -9.76 14.48
CA HIS A 105 -20.63 -9.43 15.64
C HIS A 105 -20.81 -10.64 16.56
N VAL A 106 -19.72 -11.33 16.90
CA VAL A 106 -19.74 -12.21 18.07
C VAL A 106 -19.41 -11.35 19.30
N ALA A 107 -20.47 -10.93 20.00
CA ALA A 107 -20.44 -10.39 21.35
C ALA A 107 -19.31 -9.37 21.69
N LYS A 108 -19.59 -8.07 21.51
CA LYS A 108 -18.82 -6.93 22.08
C LYS A 108 -17.34 -6.79 21.73
N SER A 109 -16.75 -7.63 20.88
CA SER A 109 -15.34 -7.55 20.52
C SER A 109 -15.14 -7.59 19.01
N VAL A 110 -14.53 -6.55 18.44
CA VAL A 110 -14.07 -6.59 17.05
C VAL A 110 -12.87 -7.52 16.98
N ILE A 111 -12.98 -8.58 16.19
CA ILE A 111 -11.89 -9.55 15.96
C ILE A 111 -11.27 -9.23 14.60
N TRP A 112 -9.95 -9.41 14.44
CA TRP A 112 -9.29 -9.20 13.16
C TRP A 112 -9.74 -10.25 12.12
N PRO A 113 -10.04 -9.89 10.85
CA PRO A 113 -10.54 -10.83 9.84
C PRO A 113 -9.60 -11.98 9.50
N PHE A 114 -8.30 -11.73 9.60
CA PHE A 114 -7.28 -12.63 9.07
C PHE A 114 -6.63 -13.43 10.18
N ARG A 115 -6.14 -14.61 9.82
CA ARG A 115 -5.25 -15.39 10.69
C ARG A 115 -3.93 -14.64 10.84
N ASP A 116 -3.21 -14.89 11.93
CA ASP A 116 -1.91 -14.27 12.16
C ASP A 116 -0.92 -14.58 11.01
N ASP A 117 -0.86 -15.85 10.57
CA ASP A 117 -0.01 -16.26 9.44
C ASP A 117 -0.33 -15.47 8.14
N ASP A 118 -1.60 -15.21 7.87
CA ASP A 118 -2.02 -14.44 6.69
C ASP A 118 -1.65 -12.97 6.87
N THR A 119 -1.80 -12.43 8.07
CA THR A 119 -1.46 -11.03 8.41
C THR A 119 0.04 -10.78 8.31
N GLU A 120 0.86 -11.73 8.76
CA GLU A 120 2.32 -11.68 8.61
C GLU A 120 2.74 -11.75 7.14
N ARG A 121 2.13 -12.65 6.35
CA ARG A 121 2.35 -12.70 4.90
C ARG A 121 2.02 -11.37 4.22
N TRP A 122 0.95 -10.71 4.62
CA TRP A 122 0.62 -9.38 4.11
C TRP A 122 1.64 -8.33 4.51
N ALA A 123 2.11 -8.34 5.75
CA ALA A 123 3.18 -7.44 6.19
C ALA A 123 4.46 -7.65 5.38
N ASP A 124 4.85 -8.89 5.12
CA ASP A 124 6.01 -9.22 4.28
C ASP A 124 5.81 -8.80 2.82
N ASN A 125 4.61 -9.00 2.26
CA ASN A 125 4.29 -8.52 0.92
C ASN A 125 4.40 -6.99 0.83
N LEU A 126 3.90 -6.26 1.82
CA LEU A 126 4.02 -4.79 1.88
C LEU A 126 5.49 -4.34 1.98
N ARG A 127 6.31 -5.04 2.77
CA ARG A 127 7.77 -4.80 2.82
C ARG A 127 8.44 -5.02 1.49
N ALA A 128 8.11 -6.13 0.82
CA ALA A 128 8.65 -6.44 -0.50
C ALA A 128 8.23 -5.39 -1.54
N CYS A 129 6.97 -4.97 -1.54
CA CYS A 129 6.44 -3.90 -2.39
C CYS A 129 7.20 -2.59 -2.16
N ARG A 130 7.35 -2.19 -0.89
CA ARG A 130 8.10 -0.99 -0.49
C ARG A 130 9.55 -1.06 -0.97
N HIS A 131 10.21 -2.22 -0.81
CA HIS A 131 11.59 -2.41 -1.25
C HIS A 131 11.73 -2.30 -2.78
N ARG A 132 10.82 -2.91 -3.55
CA ARG A 132 10.85 -2.85 -5.03
C ARG A 132 10.63 -1.44 -5.54
N ILE A 133 9.64 -0.74 -5.00
CA ILE A 133 9.35 0.65 -5.37
C ILE A 133 10.57 1.53 -5.02
N ARG A 134 11.09 1.45 -3.80
CA ARG A 134 12.23 2.27 -3.36
C ARG A 134 13.48 2.01 -4.20
N SER A 135 13.81 0.74 -4.48
CA SER A 135 14.96 0.39 -5.31
C SER A 135 14.80 0.94 -6.72
N THR A 136 13.60 0.88 -7.30
CA THR A 136 13.34 1.39 -8.66
C THR A 136 13.32 2.92 -8.71
N ALA A 137 12.80 3.59 -7.67
CA ALA A 137 12.82 5.04 -7.54
C ALA A 137 14.24 5.60 -7.41
N MET A 138 15.09 4.96 -6.57
CA MET A 138 16.51 5.32 -6.44
C MET A 138 17.26 5.21 -7.77
N ILE A 139 16.99 4.16 -8.57
CA ILE A 139 17.58 4.01 -9.91
C ILE A 139 17.05 5.10 -10.86
N SER A 140 15.84 5.60 -10.63
CA SER A 140 15.23 6.68 -11.43
C SER A 140 15.77 8.06 -11.06
N GLY A 141 16.50 8.21 -9.95
CA GLY A 141 16.90 9.52 -9.44
C GLY A 141 15.72 10.34 -8.90
N LEU A 142 14.64 9.66 -8.48
CA LEU A 142 13.48 10.21 -7.79
C LEU A 142 13.63 10.02 -6.27
#